data_AF-A0A7C4T967-F1
#
_entry.id   AF-A0A7C4T967-F1
#
_cell.length_a   1.000
_cell.length_b   1.000
_cell.length_c   1.000
_cell.angle_alpha   90.00
_cell.angle_beta   90.00
_cell.angle_gamma   90.00
#
_symmetry.space_group_name_H-M   'P 1'
#
loop_
_entity.id
_entity.type
_entity.pdbx_description
1 polymer ?
#
loop_
_entity_poly.entity_id
_entity_poly.type
_entity_poly.pdbx_seq_one_letter_code
_entity_poly.pdbx_strand_id
1 'polypeptide(L)'
;MGRPGVSSVRTSVFRWPVLRSSTAIRARESTSLYRTPICRDGVAMAGSMERSVKIVHFADPWCWWSWGLEPVLRRLEAVYGDRIEIEYRMGGTFENIDAWMKEYGVDERTTVDWIRESIELTRNPLDPEYLRKSGVRSTYPACRAFKAAELQDRSKARVYFRRMMEAFQVRAAPGTEEELIRLAAESGLDSKRLAVDLQSKEVKEAFEDDRRAMERTGVNFLSLVVSAGGKLESKGEVFTSGPFEEIIDRRAPGLPKRIPTDILEYLEERKDLVTAHEVAEVFHIRDDDAEARLAALEKAQLLRKSEFADSAFWMAAEIRLEKLPLEVVRISHVPPEARVESVTDLTPIVTKAVQNLYSQVAREPRKEYHFPLGLEALRFVGYPEDDLARLPETALESFAGVGYPFATASVGPGDTVLDIGSGSGTDVLYASLKVGPRGQVIGLDLTPAMIEKARANIARIGAQNVRILEGNATKIPLPDASVDVATSNGVLNLVPDKPAAFREIFRVLKPGGRLQLADIVVQEDVGAVCGLNPQLWADCIGGAAIESEYLETIRDAGFSDLQIVKRLDYFSKSRSESTKRITKTFGAESIVIKARKASGANH
;
A
#
# COMPACT_ATOMS: atom_id res chain seq x y z
N MET A 1 -51.64 1.17 41.43
CA MET A 1 -52.28 1.40 40.12
C MET A 1 -51.18 1.55 39.09
N GLY A 2 -50.92 0.46 38.35
CA GLY A 2 -49.83 0.33 37.39
C GLY A 2 -50.18 0.89 36.02
N ARG A 3 -49.16 1.40 35.32
CA ARG A 3 -49.24 1.84 33.92
C ARG A 3 -49.25 0.62 32.97
N PRO A 4 -49.94 0.69 31.81
CA PRO A 4 -50.10 -0.45 30.91
C PRO A 4 -48.82 -0.69 30.09
N GLY A 5 -48.54 -1.97 29.84
CA GLY A 5 -47.35 -2.45 29.16
C GLY A 5 -47.35 -2.20 27.64
N VAL A 6 -46.17 -1.87 27.14
CA VAL A 6 -45.82 -1.83 25.72
C VAL A 6 -45.62 -3.27 25.25
N SER A 7 -46.35 -3.68 24.21
CA SER A 7 -46.25 -5.02 23.61
C SER A 7 -44.89 -5.21 22.96
N SER A 8 -44.19 -6.27 23.33
CA SER A 8 -42.98 -6.73 22.66
C SER A 8 -43.31 -7.27 21.27
N VAL A 9 -42.82 -6.58 20.25
CA VAL A 9 -42.72 -7.15 18.89
C VAL A 9 -41.62 -8.19 18.95
N ARG A 10 -41.99 -9.47 18.81
CA ARG A 10 -41.06 -10.59 18.69
C ARG A 10 -40.30 -10.47 17.36
N THR A 11 -39.02 -10.10 17.40
CA THR A 11 -38.07 -10.41 16.34
C THR A 11 -37.84 -11.92 16.32
N SER A 12 -38.51 -12.62 15.41
CA SER A 12 -38.20 -14.01 15.10
C SER A 12 -36.91 -14.06 14.29
N VAL A 13 -35.79 -14.25 14.97
CA VAL A 13 -34.53 -14.65 14.35
C VAL A 13 -34.77 -16.02 13.72
N PHE A 14 -34.82 -16.08 12.39
CA PHE A 14 -34.88 -17.34 11.66
C PHE A 14 -33.59 -18.13 11.91
N ARG A 15 -33.72 -19.28 12.59
CA ARG A 15 -32.65 -20.25 12.75
C ARG A 15 -32.53 -21.09 11.47
N TRP A 16 -31.31 -21.16 10.94
CA TRP A 16 -30.90 -22.10 9.91
C TRP A 16 -31.25 -23.55 10.31
N PRO A 17 -31.84 -24.39 9.43
CA PRO A 17 -31.96 -25.81 9.68
C PRO A 17 -30.57 -26.45 9.55
N VAL A 18 -29.90 -26.62 10.68
CA VAL A 18 -28.73 -27.49 10.79
C VAL A 18 -29.11 -28.90 10.32
N LEU A 19 -28.39 -29.42 9.32
CA LEU A 19 -28.37 -30.81 8.90
C LEU A 19 -28.41 -31.74 10.12
N ARG A 20 -29.57 -32.34 10.39
CA ARG A 20 -29.72 -33.40 11.39
C ARG A 20 -29.17 -34.70 10.84
N SER A 21 -27.88 -34.93 10.98
CA SER A 21 -27.32 -36.27 11.20
C SER A 21 -25.86 -36.20 11.65
N SER A 22 -25.63 -36.04 12.95
CA SER A 22 -24.34 -36.35 13.55
C SER A 22 -24.56 -37.09 14.87
N THR A 23 -24.46 -38.40 14.82
CA THR A 23 -24.15 -39.24 15.96
C THR A 23 -22.90 -38.69 16.65
N ALA A 24 -23.02 -38.43 17.94
CA ALA A 24 -21.96 -37.91 18.79
C ALA A 24 -20.72 -38.81 18.77
N ILE A 25 -19.56 -38.23 18.46
CA ILE A 25 -18.27 -38.83 18.76
C ILE A 25 -17.44 -37.77 19.51
N ARG A 26 -17.15 -38.08 20.78
CA ARG A 26 -16.24 -37.32 21.64
C ARG A 26 -14.84 -37.32 21.02
N ALA A 27 -14.23 -36.16 20.92
CA ALA A 27 -12.82 -36.02 20.58
C ALA A 27 -11.96 -36.74 21.64
N ARG A 28 -11.19 -37.75 21.20
CA ARG A 28 -10.00 -38.21 21.91
C ARG A 28 -8.80 -37.51 21.28
N GLU A 29 -7.99 -36.88 22.12
CA GLU A 29 -6.64 -36.45 21.75
C GLU A 29 -5.84 -37.68 21.29
N SER A 30 -5.31 -37.63 20.07
CA SER A 30 -4.25 -38.54 19.64
C SER A 30 -3.19 -37.78 18.87
N THR A 31 -2.08 -37.53 19.56
CA THR A 31 -0.76 -37.28 18.98
C THR A 31 -0.40 -38.43 18.03
N SER A 32 -0.22 -38.14 16.75
CA SER A 32 0.36 -39.08 15.79
C SER A 32 1.33 -38.35 14.87
N LEU A 33 2.57 -38.86 14.88
CA LEU A 33 3.73 -38.38 14.15
C LEU A 33 3.56 -38.60 12.64
N TYR A 34 3.71 -37.53 11.86
CA TYR A 34 3.87 -37.63 10.41
C TYR A 34 5.29 -38.09 10.04
N ARG A 35 5.39 -39.13 9.22
CA ARG A 35 6.53 -39.40 8.35
C ARG A 35 6.04 -39.90 7.00
N THR A 36 6.45 -39.22 5.93
CA THR A 36 6.54 -39.76 4.55
C THR A 36 7.59 -38.92 3.80
N PRO A 37 8.24 -39.45 2.74
CA PRO A 37 9.69 -39.46 2.67
C PRO A 37 10.26 -38.39 1.75
N ILE A 38 11.51 -38.06 2.07
CA ILE A 38 12.42 -37.14 1.39
C ILE A 38 12.81 -37.71 0.02
N CYS A 39 12.58 -36.96 -1.05
CA CYS A 39 13.43 -37.03 -2.25
C CYS A 39 14.45 -35.90 -2.16
N ARG A 40 15.74 -36.27 -2.16
CA ARG A 40 16.92 -35.42 -2.12
C ARG A 40 17.50 -35.40 -3.54
N ASP A 41 17.68 -34.21 -4.12
CA ASP A 41 19.00 -33.65 -4.42
C ASP A 41 18.88 -32.45 -5.37
N GLY A 42 19.48 -31.33 -4.95
CA GLY A 42 19.49 -30.06 -5.66
C GLY A 42 19.70 -28.93 -4.65
N VAL A 43 20.95 -28.50 -4.49
CA VAL A 43 21.42 -27.52 -3.51
C VAL A 43 20.63 -26.20 -3.66
N ALA A 44 19.65 -25.97 -2.79
CA ALA A 44 18.93 -24.71 -2.69
C ALA A 44 19.61 -23.81 -1.65
N MET A 45 20.16 -22.71 -2.14
CA MET A 45 20.58 -21.55 -1.35
C MET A 45 19.43 -21.11 -0.44
N ALA A 46 19.70 -20.95 0.86
CA ALA A 46 18.74 -20.45 1.82
C ALA A 46 18.34 -19.00 1.47
N GLY A 47 17.13 -18.81 0.94
CA GLY A 47 16.56 -17.51 0.58
C GLY A 47 15.21 -17.27 1.27
N SER A 48 15.14 -16.16 2.01
CA SER A 48 13.99 -15.30 2.38
C SER A 48 12.67 -15.90 2.92
N MET A 49 12.21 -15.33 4.04
CA MET A 49 10.98 -15.65 4.78
C MET A 49 9.69 -15.69 3.93
N GLU A 50 9.10 -16.88 3.76
CA GLU A 50 7.67 -17.02 3.50
C GLU A 50 6.89 -16.84 4.81
N ARG A 51 6.29 -15.67 5.00
CA ARG A 51 5.13 -15.49 5.90
C ARG A 51 4.06 -14.67 5.16
N SER A 52 3.59 -15.16 4.01
CA SER A 52 2.39 -14.61 3.40
C SER A 52 1.17 -15.04 4.20
N VAL A 53 0.27 -14.10 4.47
CA VAL A 53 -1.03 -14.39 5.08
C VAL A 53 -2.00 -14.73 3.96
N LYS A 54 -2.63 -15.89 4.02
CA LYS A 54 -3.61 -16.29 3.01
C LYS A 54 -5.02 -16.06 3.51
N ILE A 55 -5.88 -15.47 2.69
CA ILE A 55 -7.29 -15.27 2.95
C ILE A 55 -8.05 -16.08 1.92
N VAL A 56 -8.75 -17.13 2.37
CA VAL A 56 -9.57 -17.96 1.50
C VAL A 56 -11.01 -17.54 1.62
N HIS A 57 -11.62 -17.18 0.48
CA HIS A 57 -13.04 -16.92 0.36
C HIS A 57 -13.68 -18.00 -0.50
N PHE A 58 -14.57 -18.79 0.09
CA PHE A 58 -15.44 -19.66 -0.70
C PHE A 58 -16.53 -18.78 -1.30
N ALA A 59 -16.49 -18.60 -2.61
CA ALA A 59 -17.24 -17.57 -3.32
C ALA A 59 -18.00 -18.14 -4.53
N ASP A 60 -18.92 -17.34 -5.05
CA ASP A 60 -19.62 -17.61 -6.31
C ASP A 60 -19.93 -16.26 -6.98
N PRO A 61 -19.68 -16.09 -8.30
CA PRO A 61 -19.95 -14.84 -9.00
C PRO A 61 -21.42 -14.38 -8.94
N TRP A 62 -22.36 -15.30 -8.70
CA TRP A 62 -23.78 -15.05 -8.55
C TRP A 62 -24.22 -14.86 -7.11
N CYS A 63 -23.38 -15.08 -6.11
CA CYS A 63 -23.79 -15.01 -4.72
C CYS A 63 -23.72 -13.57 -4.19
N TRP A 64 -24.87 -13.05 -3.75
CA TRP A 64 -24.94 -11.71 -3.14
C TRP A 64 -24.14 -11.59 -1.84
N TRP A 65 -23.92 -12.69 -1.13
CA TRP A 65 -23.03 -12.70 0.02
C TRP A 65 -21.56 -12.58 -0.35
N SER A 66 -21.16 -13.14 -1.50
CA SER A 66 -19.80 -12.97 -2.01
C SER A 66 -19.56 -11.50 -2.40
N TRP A 67 -20.53 -10.85 -3.03
CA TRP A 67 -20.51 -9.40 -3.27
C TRP A 67 -20.49 -8.57 -1.98
N GLY A 68 -21.24 -8.98 -0.98
CA GLY A 68 -21.27 -8.32 0.33
C GLY A 68 -19.92 -8.30 1.06
N LEU A 69 -19.00 -9.22 0.75
CA LEU A 69 -17.65 -9.27 1.34
C LEU A 69 -16.61 -8.44 0.56
N GLU A 70 -16.95 -7.91 -0.62
CA GLU A 70 -16.02 -7.10 -1.41
C GLU A 70 -15.49 -5.86 -0.67
N PRO A 71 -16.28 -5.08 0.09
CA PRO A 71 -15.75 -3.97 0.89
C PRO A 71 -14.65 -4.43 1.86
N VAL A 72 -14.87 -5.57 2.53
CA VAL A 72 -13.91 -6.17 3.47
C VAL A 72 -12.64 -6.59 2.74
N LEU A 73 -12.76 -7.36 1.65
CA LEU A 73 -11.61 -7.87 0.90
C LEU A 73 -10.78 -6.72 0.30
N ARG A 74 -11.45 -5.70 -0.26
CA ARG A 74 -10.81 -4.49 -0.79
C ARG A 74 -10.03 -3.74 0.27
N ARG A 75 -10.57 -3.61 1.48
CA ARG A 75 -9.89 -2.98 2.61
C ARG A 75 -8.65 -3.76 3.02
N LEU A 76 -8.74 -5.09 3.15
CA LEU A 76 -7.59 -5.93 3.48
C LEU A 76 -6.49 -5.84 2.41
N GLU A 77 -6.85 -5.83 1.12
CA GLU A 77 -5.87 -5.62 0.03
C GLU A 77 -5.23 -4.22 0.11
N ALA A 78 -6.01 -3.17 0.37
CA ALA A 78 -5.48 -1.81 0.44
C ALA A 78 -4.52 -1.60 1.61
N VAL A 79 -4.76 -2.26 2.75
CA VAL A 79 -3.92 -2.17 3.95
C VAL A 79 -2.68 -3.04 3.84
N TYR A 80 -2.84 -4.31 3.48
CA TYR A 80 -1.77 -5.29 3.55
C TYR A 80 -1.09 -5.51 2.20
N GLY A 81 -1.68 -5.07 1.07
CA GLY A 81 -1.08 -5.18 -0.27
C GLY A 81 -0.62 -6.60 -0.59
N ASP A 82 0.57 -6.71 -1.17
CA ASP A 82 1.25 -7.97 -1.53
C ASP A 82 1.64 -8.88 -0.35
N ARG A 83 1.43 -8.46 0.91
CA ARG A 83 1.71 -9.29 2.09
C ARG A 83 0.59 -10.29 2.39
N ILE A 84 -0.59 -10.07 1.82
CA ILE A 84 -1.70 -11.02 1.86
C ILE A 84 -1.96 -11.59 0.47
N GLU A 85 -2.43 -12.83 0.42
CA GLU A 85 -2.96 -13.45 -0.79
C GLU A 85 -4.44 -13.76 -0.58
N ILE A 86 -5.31 -13.17 -1.40
CA ILE A 86 -6.72 -13.55 -1.45
C ILE A 86 -6.91 -14.66 -2.48
N GLU A 87 -7.38 -15.81 -2.02
CA GLU A 87 -7.73 -16.98 -2.82
C GLU A 87 -9.25 -17.15 -2.83
N TYR A 88 -9.84 -17.06 -4.03
CA TYR A 88 -11.24 -17.41 -4.23
C TYR A 88 -11.36 -18.90 -4.56
N ARG A 89 -12.29 -19.59 -3.89
CA ARG A 89 -12.64 -20.99 -4.17
C ARG A 89 -14.10 -21.09 -4.53
N MET A 90 -14.41 -21.74 -5.65
CA MET A 90 -15.76 -21.70 -6.20
C MET A 90 -16.68 -22.69 -5.46
N GLY A 91 -17.62 -22.14 -4.69
CA GLY A 91 -18.55 -22.93 -3.89
C GLY A 91 -19.80 -23.37 -4.64
N GLY A 92 -20.29 -22.61 -5.64
CA GLY A 92 -21.48 -22.94 -6.41
C GLY A 92 -22.77 -22.85 -5.58
N THR A 93 -23.41 -21.68 -5.54
CA THR A 93 -24.61 -21.39 -4.74
C THR A 93 -25.78 -22.33 -5.08
N PHE A 94 -26.04 -22.57 -6.37
CA PHE A 94 -27.05 -23.53 -6.78
C PHE A 94 -26.74 -24.15 -8.14
N GLU A 95 -26.92 -25.47 -8.24
CA GLU A 95 -26.92 -26.16 -9.53
C GLU A 95 -28.22 -25.92 -10.29
N ASN A 96 -29.33 -25.89 -9.56
CA ASN A 96 -30.68 -25.66 -10.07
C ASN A 96 -31.43 -24.74 -9.11
N ILE A 97 -31.85 -23.58 -9.59
CA ILE A 97 -32.49 -22.56 -8.76
C ILE A 97 -33.82 -23.04 -8.14
N ASP A 98 -34.62 -23.84 -8.84
CA ASP A 98 -35.90 -24.33 -8.32
C ASP A 98 -35.70 -25.33 -7.16
N ALA A 99 -34.69 -26.20 -7.30
CA ALA A 99 -34.32 -27.14 -6.26
C ALA A 99 -33.79 -26.41 -5.01
N TRP A 100 -32.95 -25.39 -5.23
CA TRP A 100 -32.43 -24.52 -4.18
C TRP A 100 -33.56 -23.76 -3.46
N MET A 101 -34.47 -23.11 -4.21
CA MET A 101 -35.63 -22.42 -3.63
C MET A 101 -36.48 -23.36 -2.75
N LYS A 102 -36.71 -24.59 -3.23
CA LYS A 102 -37.43 -25.61 -2.46
C LYS A 102 -36.70 -26.02 -1.18
N GLU A 103 -35.38 -26.20 -1.24
CA GLU A 103 -34.55 -26.56 -0.08
C GLU A 103 -34.61 -25.49 1.02
N TYR A 104 -34.51 -24.22 0.61
CA TYR A 104 -34.53 -23.07 1.52
C TYR A 104 -35.94 -22.59 1.87
N GLY A 105 -36.98 -23.17 1.27
CA GLY A 105 -38.38 -22.80 1.54
C GLY A 105 -38.74 -21.39 1.07
N VAL A 106 -38.09 -20.92 0.01
CA VAL A 106 -38.28 -19.60 -0.59
C VAL A 106 -38.90 -19.73 -2.00
N ASP A 107 -39.44 -18.62 -2.51
CA ASP A 107 -39.89 -18.45 -3.89
C ASP A 107 -39.17 -17.23 -4.50
N GLU A 108 -39.47 -16.88 -5.75
CA GLU A 108 -38.83 -15.72 -6.40
C GLU A 108 -38.99 -14.43 -5.60
N ARG A 109 -40.19 -14.16 -5.05
CA ARG A 109 -40.47 -12.93 -4.32
C ARG A 109 -39.73 -12.91 -2.98
N THR A 110 -39.83 -13.99 -2.21
CA THR A 110 -39.15 -14.07 -0.91
C THR A 110 -37.62 -14.13 -1.04
N THR A 111 -37.11 -14.62 -2.18
CA THR A 111 -35.68 -14.52 -2.53
C THR A 111 -35.28 -13.06 -2.73
N VAL A 112 -36.07 -12.27 -3.47
CA VAL A 112 -35.82 -10.83 -3.65
C VAL A 112 -35.86 -10.10 -2.30
N ASP A 113 -36.84 -10.39 -1.45
CA ASP A 113 -36.93 -9.78 -0.11
C ASP A 113 -35.73 -10.17 0.77
N TRP A 114 -35.28 -11.43 0.70
CA TRP A 114 -34.07 -11.88 1.40
C TRP A 114 -32.82 -11.14 0.90
N ILE A 115 -32.68 -10.96 -0.41
CA ILE A 115 -31.56 -10.19 -0.98
C ILE A 115 -31.60 -8.73 -0.49
N ARG A 116 -32.78 -8.10 -0.41
CA ARG A 116 -32.92 -6.74 0.16
C ARG A 116 -32.46 -6.69 1.61
N GLU A 117 -32.90 -7.63 2.44
CA GLU A 117 -32.46 -7.72 3.84
C GLU A 117 -30.94 -7.92 3.94
N SER A 118 -30.35 -8.72 3.03
CA SER A 118 -28.90 -8.88 2.94
C SER A 118 -28.18 -7.59 2.56
N ILE A 119 -28.73 -6.78 1.64
CA ILE A 119 -28.14 -5.49 1.27
C ILE A 119 -28.09 -4.54 2.48
N GLU A 120 -29.13 -4.52 3.31
CA GLU A 120 -29.11 -3.73 4.55
C GLU A 120 -28.00 -4.19 5.52
N LEU A 121 -27.73 -5.50 5.57
CA LEU A 121 -26.69 -6.08 6.42
C LEU A 121 -25.28 -5.82 5.89
N THR A 122 -25.07 -5.98 4.58
CA THR A 122 -23.75 -5.84 3.94
C THR A 122 -23.43 -4.40 3.56
N ARG A 123 -24.46 -3.55 3.46
CA ARG A 123 -24.44 -2.16 2.98
C ARG A 123 -23.85 -2.00 1.57
N ASN A 124 -23.65 -3.10 0.84
CA ASN A 124 -23.10 -3.07 -0.51
C ASN A 124 -24.23 -3.27 -1.53
N PRO A 125 -24.65 -2.21 -2.25
CA PRO A 125 -25.81 -2.28 -3.12
C PRO A 125 -25.60 -3.20 -4.34
N LEU A 126 -26.71 -3.78 -4.81
CA LEU A 126 -26.86 -4.58 -6.03
C LEU A 126 -28.34 -4.54 -6.46
N ASP A 127 -28.68 -5.04 -7.65
CA ASP A 127 -30.09 -5.15 -8.09
C ASP A 127 -30.79 -6.32 -7.39
N PRO A 128 -31.74 -6.12 -6.46
CA PRO A 128 -32.32 -7.22 -5.69
C PRO A 128 -33.06 -8.26 -6.53
N GLU A 129 -33.42 -7.90 -7.77
CA GLU A 129 -34.11 -8.78 -8.71
C GLU A 129 -33.18 -9.45 -9.73
N TYR A 130 -31.85 -9.32 -9.58
CA TYR A 130 -30.89 -9.77 -10.60
C TYR A 130 -31.03 -11.24 -10.98
N LEU A 131 -31.32 -12.15 -10.04
CA LEU A 131 -31.55 -13.57 -10.34
C LEU A 131 -32.76 -13.77 -11.27
N ARG A 132 -33.86 -13.04 -11.00
CA ARG A 132 -35.08 -13.08 -11.81
C ARG A 132 -34.86 -12.44 -13.18
N LYS A 133 -34.23 -11.26 -13.22
CA LYS A 133 -33.99 -10.48 -14.44
C LYS A 133 -33.00 -11.15 -15.40
N SER A 134 -31.94 -11.76 -14.87
CA SER A 134 -30.94 -12.47 -15.67
C SER A 134 -31.44 -13.81 -16.21
N GLY A 135 -32.49 -14.38 -15.60
CA GLY A 135 -33.02 -15.70 -15.95
C GLY A 135 -32.05 -16.85 -15.63
N VAL A 136 -31.09 -16.64 -14.72
CA VAL A 136 -30.10 -17.66 -14.37
C VAL A 136 -30.78 -18.89 -13.73
N ARG A 137 -30.37 -20.07 -14.19
CA ARG A 137 -30.92 -21.35 -13.68
C ARG A 137 -29.90 -22.17 -12.89
N SER A 138 -28.60 -21.88 -13.08
CA SER A 138 -27.46 -22.54 -12.45
C SER A 138 -26.30 -21.56 -12.33
N THR A 139 -25.59 -21.55 -11.20
CA THR A 139 -24.38 -20.72 -11.02
C THR A 139 -23.11 -21.43 -11.48
N TYR A 140 -23.17 -22.75 -11.68
CA TYR A 140 -22.01 -23.59 -11.97
C TYR A 140 -21.25 -23.22 -13.26
N PRO A 141 -21.91 -22.79 -14.36
CA PRO A 141 -21.18 -22.33 -15.54
C PRO A 141 -20.22 -21.18 -15.24
N ALA A 142 -20.63 -20.20 -14.44
CA ALA A 142 -19.78 -19.06 -14.06
C ALA A 142 -18.65 -19.48 -13.11
N CYS A 143 -18.92 -20.38 -12.16
CA CYS A 143 -17.87 -20.98 -11.33
C CYS A 143 -16.81 -21.71 -12.16
N ARG A 144 -17.23 -22.51 -13.14
CA ARG A 144 -16.32 -23.18 -14.08
C ARG A 144 -15.55 -22.18 -14.95
N ALA A 145 -16.19 -21.11 -15.37
CA ALA A 145 -15.51 -20.02 -16.11
C ALA A 145 -14.39 -19.40 -15.28
N PHE A 146 -14.61 -19.16 -13.98
CA PHE A 146 -13.56 -18.69 -13.08
C PHE A 146 -12.40 -19.68 -12.99
N LYS A 147 -12.68 -20.99 -12.81
CA LYS A 147 -11.62 -22.01 -12.77
C LYS A 147 -10.84 -22.08 -14.09
N ALA A 148 -11.53 -21.98 -15.23
CA ALA A 148 -10.88 -21.89 -16.54
C ALA A 148 -9.95 -20.67 -16.64
N ALA A 149 -10.38 -19.52 -16.13
CA ALA A 149 -9.55 -18.32 -16.07
C ALA A 149 -8.32 -18.49 -15.15
N GLU A 150 -8.48 -19.13 -13.99
CA GLU A 150 -7.37 -19.41 -13.06
C GLU A 150 -6.28 -20.29 -13.68
N LEU A 151 -6.64 -21.24 -14.57
CA LEU A 151 -5.68 -22.06 -15.33
C LEU A 151 -4.90 -21.26 -16.38
N GLN A 152 -5.36 -20.06 -16.73
CA GLN A 152 -4.63 -19.16 -17.62
C GLN A 152 -3.72 -18.22 -16.82
N ASP A 153 -4.30 -17.49 -15.88
CA ASP A 153 -3.61 -16.46 -15.09
C ASP A 153 -4.44 -16.10 -13.85
N ARG A 154 -3.91 -16.35 -12.65
CA ARG A 154 -4.60 -16.07 -11.38
C ARG A 154 -4.89 -14.58 -11.16
N SER A 155 -4.02 -13.70 -11.62
CA SER A 155 -4.23 -12.25 -11.45
C SER A 155 -5.38 -11.77 -12.32
N LYS A 156 -5.40 -12.19 -13.60
CA LYS A 156 -6.51 -11.88 -14.52
C LYS A 156 -7.80 -12.57 -14.12
N ALA A 157 -7.75 -13.77 -13.55
CA ALA A 157 -8.91 -14.46 -13.02
C ALA A 157 -9.61 -13.66 -11.91
N ARG A 158 -8.86 -12.98 -11.03
CA ARG A 158 -9.44 -12.08 -10.01
C ARG A 158 -10.16 -10.88 -10.63
N VAL A 159 -9.55 -10.24 -11.64
CA VAL A 159 -10.20 -9.17 -12.41
C VAL A 159 -11.49 -9.69 -13.05
N TYR A 160 -11.43 -10.87 -13.67
CA TYR A 160 -12.57 -11.52 -14.29
C TYR A 160 -13.69 -11.86 -13.30
N PHE A 161 -13.35 -12.31 -12.09
CA PHE A 161 -14.32 -12.55 -11.03
C PHE A 161 -15.08 -11.27 -10.66
N ARG A 162 -14.38 -10.15 -10.49
CA ARG A 162 -15.03 -8.85 -10.25
C ARG A 162 -15.94 -8.45 -11.41
N ARG A 163 -15.49 -8.60 -12.66
CA ARG A 163 -16.32 -8.27 -13.85
C ARG A 163 -17.58 -9.12 -13.95
N MET A 164 -17.52 -10.40 -13.58
CA MET A 164 -18.70 -11.25 -13.49
C MET A 164 -19.68 -10.75 -12.42
N MET A 165 -19.22 -10.42 -11.21
CA MET A 165 -20.12 -9.90 -10.17
C MET A 165 -20.76 -8.57 -10.58
N GLU A 166 -20.00 -7.65 -11.18
CA GLU A 166 -20.54 -6.39 -11.73
C GLU A 166 -21.58 -6.65 -12.84
N ALA A 167 -21.33 -7.58 -13.75
CA ALA A 167 -22.28 -7.91 -14.80
C ALA A 167 -23.56 -8.54 -14.23
N PHE A 168 -23.43 -9.51 -13.33
CA PHE A 168 -24.55 -10.32 -12.86
C PHE A 168 -25.36 -9.63 -11.79
N GLN A 169 -24.72 -9.11 -10.75
CA GLN A 169 -25.42 -8.64 -9.55
C GLN A 169 -25.81 -7.16 -9.66
N VAL A 170 -24.98 -6.36 -10.33
CA VAL A 170 -25.24 -4.92 -10.51
C VAL A 170 -26.05 -4.66 -11.79
N ARG A 171 -25.66 -5.25 -12.92
CA ARG A 171 -26.30 -5.00 -14.23
C ARG A 171 -27.37 -6.02 -14.60
N ALA A 172 -27.59 -7.06 -13.79
CA ALA A 172 -28.51 -8.16 -14.08
C ALA A 172 -28.29 -8.81 -15.46
N ALA A 173 -27.05 -8.82 -15.95
CA ALA A 173 -26.69 -9.39 -17.24
C ALA A 173 -26.93 -10.92 -17.26
N PRO A 174 -27.27 -11.49 -18.43
CA PRO A 174 -27.56 -12.92 -18.52
C PRO A 174 -26.27 -13.75 -18.42
N GLY A 175 -26.30 -14.84 -17.67
CA GLY A 175 -25.16 -15.75 -17.45
C GLY A 175 -24.84 -16.68 -18.62
N THR A 176 -24.96 -16.21 -19.87
CA THR A 176 -24.72 -17.05 -21.06
C THR A 176 -23.23 -17.33 -21.27
N GLU A 177 -22.92 -18.38 -22.01
CA GLU A 177 -21.53 -18.69 -22.40
C GLU A 177 -20.89 -17.53 -23.20
N GLU A 178 -21.65 -16.89 -24.08
CA GLU A 178 -21.21 -15.72 -24.84
C GLU A 178 -20.82 -14.56 -23.92
N GLU A 179 -21.64 -14.28 -22.89
CA GLU A 179 -21.35 -13.24 -21.91
C GLU A 179 -20.10 -13.55 -21.08
N LEU A 180 -19.94 -14.80 -20.63
CA LEU A 180 -18.74 -15.25 -19.92
C LEU A 180 -17.46 -15.07 -20.76
N ILE A 181 -17.51 -15.45 -22.05
CA ILE A 181 -16.41 -15.30 -22.99
C ILE A 181 -16.09 -13.81 -23.23
N ARG A 182 -17.12 -12.96 -23.37
CA ARG A 182 -16.97 -11.51 -23.52
C ARG A 182 -16.26 -10.88 -22.32
N LEU A 183 -16.74 -11.17 -21.11
CA LEU A 183 -16.18 -10.66 -19.86
C LEU A 183 -14.72 -11.15 -19.66
N ALA A 184 -14.39 -12.36 -20.10
CA ALA A 184 -13.03 -12.88 -20.03
C ALA A 184 -12.09 -12.10 -20.96
N ALA A 185 -12.54 -11.79 -22.19
CA ALA A 185 -11.77 -10.96 -23.12
C ALA A 185 -11.52 -9.55 -22.56
N GLU A 186 -12.53 -8.93 -21.95
CA GLU A 186 -12.42 -7.62 -21.29
C GLU A 186 -11.45 -7.64 -20.10
N SER A 187 -11.29 -8.81 -19.47
CA SER A 187 -10.35 -9.02 -18.37
C SER A 187 -8.94 -9.43 -18.85
N GLY A 188 -8.69 -9.40 -20.16
CA GLY A 188 -7.39 -9.70 -20.77
C GLY A 188 -7.03 -11.19 -20.84
N LEU A 189 -8.01 -12.08 -20.69
CA LEU A 189 -7.85 -13.54 -20.83
C LEU A 189 -7.98 -13.97 -22.30
N ASP A 190 -7.46 -15.15 -22.63
CA ASP A 190 -7.70 -15.79 -23.92
C ASP A 190 -9.12 -16.38 -23.91
N SER A 191 -10.03 -15.66 -24.57
CA SER A 191 -11.45 -15.99 -24.63
C SER A 191 -11.73 -17.24 -25.46
N LYS A 192 -10.88 -17.57 -26.45
CA LYS A 192 -11.01 -18.82 -27.23
C LYS A 192 -10.60 -20.02 -26.39
N ARG A 193 -9.50 -19.89 -25.65
CA ARG A 193 -9.08 -20.93 -24.69
C ARG A 193 -10.13 -21.12 -23.61
N LEU A 194 -10.69 -20.03 -23.05
CA LEU A 194 -11.74 -20.10 -22.04
C LEU A 194 -12.95 -20.91 -22.53
N ALA A 195 -13.42 -20.64 -23.76
CA ALA A 195 -14.54 -21.36 -24.36
C ALA A 195 -14.32 -22.88 -24.42
N VAL A 196 -13.10 -23.32 -24.74
CA VAL A 196 -12.71 -24.73 -24.75
C VAL A 196 -12.64 -25.29 -23.32
N ASP A 197 -11.97 -24.58 -22.42
CA ASP A 197 -11.68 -25.04 -21.07
C ASP A 197 -12.94 -25.15 -20.19
N LEU A 198 -13.98 -24.34 -20.44
CA LEU A 198 -15.27 -24.36 -19.73
C LEU A 198 -15.91 -25.75 -19.58
N GLN A 199 -15.74 -26.59 -20.60
CA GLN A 199 -16.30 -27.95 -20.64
C GLN A 199 -15.28 -29.04 -20.36
N SER A 200 -14.00 -28.66 -20.18
CA SER A 200 -12.92 -29.59 -19.92
C SER A 200 -13.13 -30.37 -18.62
N LYS A 201 -12.55 -31.57 -18.58
CA LYS A 201 -12.57 -32.42 -17.39
C LYS A 201 -11.81 -31.75 -16.24
N GLU A 202 -10.66 -31.14 -16.53
CA GLU A 202 -9.81 -30.46 -15.56
C GLU A 202 -10.55 -29.33 -14.82
N VAL A 203 -11.25 -28.45 -15.56
CA VAL A 203 -12.04 -27.36 -14.96
C VAL A 203 -13.19 -27.89 -14.10
N LYS A 204 -13.88 -28.94 -14.54
CA LYS A 204 -14.95 -29.58 -13.76
C LYS A 204 -14.39 -30.19 -12.47
N GLU A 205 -13.28 -30.91 -12.54
CA GLU A 205 -12.63 -31.49 -11.37
C GLU A 205 -12.13 -30.41 -10.40
N ALA A 206 -11.52 -29.34 -10.90
CA ALA A 206 -11.06 -28.22 -10.08
C ALA A 206 -12.21 -27.50 -9.36
N PHE A 207 -13.37 -27.34 -10.02
CA PHE A 207 -14.56 -26.78 -9.37
C PHE A 207 -15.11 -27.73 -8.29
N GLU A 208 -15.23 -29.02 -8.59
CA GLU A 208 -15.69 -30.01 -7.62
C GLU A 208 -14.73 -30.17 -6.42
N ASP A 209 -13.43 -29.97 -6.62
CA ASP A 209 -12.45 -29.93 -5.53
C ASP A 209 -12.66 -28.74 -4.59
N ASP A 210 -12.97 -27.56 -5.14
CA ASP A 210 -13.31 -26.38 -4.34
C ASP A 210 -14.58 -26.61 -3.53
N ARG A 211 -15.62 -27.21 -4.13
CA ARG A 211 -16.86 -27.59 -3.43
C ARG A 211 -16.61 -28.59 -2.30
N ARG A 212 -15.87 -29.67 -2.56
CA ARG A 212 -15.47 -30.63 -1.53
C ARG A 212 -14.62 -29.98 -0.42
N ALA A 213 -13.82 -28.98 -0.74
CA ALA A 213 -13.07 -28.23 0.26
C ALA A 213 -13.99 -27.37 1.14
N MET A 214 -14.98 -26.71 0.55
CA MET A 214 -15.99 -25.94 1.28
C MET A 214 -16.74 -26.83 2.27
N GLU A 215 -17.24 -27.99 1.82
CA GLU A 215 -17.93 -28.98 2.66
C GLU A 215 -17.05 -29.48 3.82
N ARG A 216 -15.79 -29.85 3.53
CA ARG A 216 -14.85 -30.34 4.56
C ARG A 216 -14.50 -29.30 5.61
N THR A 217 -14.46 -28.02 5.24
CA THR A 217 -14.13 -26.94 6.18
C THR A 217 -15.34 -26.50 7.00
N GLY A 218 -16.57 -26.76 6.53
CA GLY A 218 -17.80 -26.28 7.15
C GLY A 218 -17.99 -24.76 7.02
N VAL A 219 -17.21 -24.10 6.15
CA VAL A 219 -17.25 -22.65 5.91
C VAL A 219 -18.23 -22.37 4.76
N ASN A 220 -18.86 -21.19 4.77
CA ASN A 220 -19.86 -20.79 3.77
C ASN A 220 -19.46 -19.50 3.01
N PHE A 221 -20.36 -19.03 2.13
CA PHE A 221 -20.13 -17.82 1.32
C PHE A 221 -19.98 -16.51 2.11
N LEU A 222 -20.44 -16.50 3.36
CA LEU A 222 -20.42 -15.33 4.27
C LEU A 222 -19.17 -15.33 5.16
N SER A 223 -18.18 -16.15 4.84
CA SER A 223 -17.04 -16.40 5.73
C SER A 223 -15.72 -16.27 5.01
N LEU A 224 -14.72 -15.75 5.73
CA LEU A 224 -13.33 -15.74 5.29
C LEU A 224 -12.50 -16.64 6.21
N VAL A 225 -11.57 -17.37 5.62
CA VAL A 225 -10.58 -18.19 6.34
C VAL A 225 -9.22 -17.52 6.24
N VAL A 226 -8.68 -17.10 7.38
CA VAL A 226 -7.34 -16.53 7.47
C VAL A 226 -6.35 -17.64 7.84
N SER A 227 -5.36 -17.85 6.98
CA SER A 227 -4.22 -18.73 7.20
C SER A 227 -2.96 -17.90 7.44
N ALA A 228 -2.36 -18.05 8.62
CA ALA A 228 -1.12 -17.37 8.97
C ALA A 228 -0.31 -18.20 9.96
N GLY A 229 0.99 -18.34 9.72
CA GLY A 229 1.89 -19.11 10.60
C GLY A 229 1.49 -20.59 10.74
N GLY A 230 0.93 -21.20 9.68
CA GLY A 230 0.48 -22.59 9.66
C GLY A 230 -0.81 -22.87 10.45
N LYS A 231 -1.51 -21.83 10.93
CA LYS A 231 -2.80 -21.94 11.61
C LYS A 231 -3.91 -21.34 10.76
N LEU A 232 -5.08 -21.98 10.80
CA LEU A 232 -6.30 -21.53 10.14
C LEU A 232 -7.27 -20.98 11.19
N GLU A 233 -7.89 -19.85 10.88
CA GLU A 233 -8.98 -19.26 11.66
C GLU A 233 -10.04 -18.75 10.69
N SER A 234 -11.30 -19.12 10.90
CA SER A 234 -12.42 -18.67 10.08
C SER A 234 -13.33 -17.76 10.88
N LYS A 235 -13.91 -16.76 10.21
CA LYS A 235 -14.94 -15.91 10.76
C LYS A 235 -15.99 -15.65 9.69
N GLY A 236 -17.26 -15.82 10.07
CA GLY A 236 -18.41 -15.68 9.18
C GLY A 236 -19.40 -14.65 9.70
N GLU A 237 -20.30 -14.22 8.81
CA GLU A 237 -21.40 -13.29 9.10
C GLU A 237 -20.89 -11.91 9.59
N VAL A 238 -19.74 -11.48 9.07
CA VAL A 238 -19.11 -10.20 9.39
C VAL A 238 -18.77 -9.47 8.10
N PHE A 239 -19.34 -8.29 7.92
CA PHE A 239 -19.20 -7.45 6.70
C PHE A 239 -18.42 -6.16 6.96
N THR A 240 -17.51 -6.20 7.94
CA THR A 240 -16.58 -5.12 8.29
C THR A 240 -15.17 -5.70 8.42
N SER A 241 -14.14 -4.94 8.06
CA SER A 241 -12.74 -5.41 8.03
C SER A 241 -12.12 -5.60 9.41
N GLY A 242 -12.52 -4.80 10.40
CA GLY A 242 -11.87 -4.73 11.72
C GLY A 242 -11.62 -6.12 12.35
N PRO A 243 -12.63 -6.99 12.44
CA PRO A 243 -12.43 -8.34 12.96
C PRO A 243 -11.43 -9.21 12.19
N PHE A 244 -11.28 -9.01 10.88
CA PHE A 244 -10.29 -9.73 10.06
C PHE A 244 -8.89 -9.12 10.21
N GLU A 245 -8.78 -7.78 10.29
CA GLU A 245 -7.53 -7.09 10.62
C GLU A 245 -6.99 -7.55 11.99
N GLU A 246 -7.85 -7.68 13.00
CA GLU A 246 -7.49 -8.21 14.33
C GLU A 246 -6.96 -9.66 14.27
N ILE A 247 -7.57 -10.52 13.44
CA ILE A 247 -7.09 -11.88 13.23
C ILE A 247 -5.70 -11.85 12.59
N ILE A 248 -5.51 -11.05 11.54
CA ILE A 248 -4.23 -10.92 10.85
C ILE A 248 -3.15 -10.40 11.80
N ASP A 249 -3.43 -9.34 12.55
CA ASP A 249 -2.47 -8.72 13.47
C ASP A 249 -2.05 -9.67 14.59
N ARG A 250 -3.01 -10.44 15.14
CA ARG A 250 -2.72 -11.44 16.16
C ARG A 250 -1.91 -12.61 15.62
N ARG A 251 -2.13 -13.02 14.36
CA ARG A 251 -1.51 -14.21 13.76
C ARG A 251 -0.21 -13.93 13.02
N ALA A 252 -0.03 -12.71 12.54
CA ALA A 252 1.16 -12.20 11.86
C ALA A 252 1.60 -10.87 12.50
N PRO A 253 2.06 -10.89 13.77
CA PRO A 253 2.44 -9.68 14.47
C PRO A 253 3.60 -8.98 13.76
N GLY A 254 3.48 -7.66 13.59
CA GLY A 254 4.47 -6.84 12.91
C GLY A 254 4.39 -6.90 11.37
N LEU A 255 3.35 -7.50 10.80
CA LEU A 255 3.09 -7.42 9.37
C LEU A 255 2.91 -5.93 8.98
N PRO A 256 3.74 -5.38 8.08
CA PRO A 256 3.65 -3.96 7.73
C PRO A 256 2.29 -3.62 7.11
N LYS A 257 1.67 -2.54 7.61
CA LYS A 257 0.40 -2.00 7.11
C LYS A 257 0.62 -0.72 6.33
N ARG A 258 -0.23 -0.47 5.34
CA ARG A 258 -0.42 0.81 4.66
C ARG A 258 -1.72 1.44 5.15
N ILE A 259 -1.78 2.76 5.10
CA ILE A 259 -3.02 3.51 5.33
C ILE A 259 -3.40 4.11 3.98
N PRO A 260 -4.46 3.59 3.32
CA PRO A 260 -5.01 4.22 2.12
C PRO A 260 -5.44 5.64 2.45
N THR A 261 -4.99 6.62 1.66
CA THR A 261 -5.27 8.04 1.93
C THR A 261 -5.74 8.84 0.72
N ASP A 262 -5.66 8.30 -0.50
CA ASP A 262 -6.14 8.99 -1.70
C ASP A 262 -7.17 8.14 -2.45
N ILE A 263 -8.43 8.62 -2.49
CA ILE A 263 -9.54 7.91 -3.13
C ILE A 263 -9.32 7.82 -4.65
N LEU A 264 -8.88 8.89 -5.29
CA LEU A 264 -8.69 8.93 -6.73
C LEU A 264 -7.59 7.97 -7.18
N GLU A 265 -6.45 7.96 -6.49
CA GLU A 265 -5.37 6.99 -6.72
C GLU A 265 -5.88 5.56 -6.60
N TYR A 266 -6.59 5.25 -5.51
CA TYR A 266 -7.19 3.92 -5.29
C TYR A 266 -8.12 3.49 -6.44
N LEU A 267 -8.95 4.40 -6.95
CA LEU A 267 -9.89 4.10 -8.03
C LEU A 267 -9.21 3.99 -9.40
N GLU A 268 -8.19 4.79 -9.67
CA GLU A 268 -7.43 4.75 -10.93
C GLU A 268 -6.62 3.47 -11.10
N GLU A 269 -6.05 2.96 -10.01
CA GLU A 269 -5.30 1.68 -10.02
C GLU A 269 -6.21 0.50 -10.34
N ARG A 270 -7.43 0.50 -9.82
CA ARG A 270 -8.37 -0.63 -9.94
C ARG A 270 -9.24 -0.58 -11.20
N LYS A 271 -9.75 0.61 -11.55
CA LYS A 271 -10.71 0.80 -12.66
C LYS A 271 -11.94 -0.09 -12.55
N ASP A 272 -12.33 -0.44 -11.33
CA ASP A 272 -13.54 -1.19 -11.04
C ASP A 272 -14.74 -0.25 -10.94
N LEU A 273 -15.94 -0.81 -11.08
CA LEU A 273 -17.15 -0.12 -10.66
C LEU A 273 -17.26 -0.24 -9.13
N VAL A 274 -17.29 0.86 -8.39
CA VAL A 274 -17.31 0.86 -6.91
C VAL A 274 -18.55 1.51 -6.33
N THR A 275 -18.92 1.09 -5.13
CA THR A 275 -19.97 1.72 -4.32
C THR A 275 -19.38 2.72 -3.32
N ALA A 276 -20.23 3.64 -2.81
CA ALA A 276 -19.81 4.53 -1.73
C ALA A 276 -19.38 3.74 -0.49
N HIS A 277 -20.06 2.63 -0.18
CA HIS A 277 -19.73 1.80 0.97
C HIS A 277 -18.38 1.08 0.81
N GLU A 278 -18.03 0.60 -0.39
CA GLU A 278 -16.69 0.05 -0.65
C GLU A 278 -15.57 1.08 -0.37
N VAL A 279 -15.77 2.34 -0.76
CA VAL A 279 -14.84 3.42 -0.46
C VAL A 279 -14.84 3.75 1.04
N ALA A 280 -16.01 3.82 1.66
CA ALA A 280 -16.14 4.08 3.10
C ALA A 280 -15.37 3.03 3.92
N GLU A 281 -15.49 1.75 3.58
CA GLU A 281 -14.80 0.67 4.28
C GLU A 281 -13.28 0.71 4.06
N VAL A 282 -12.80 0.95 2.84
CA VAL A 282 -11.36 1.02 2.51
C VAL A 282 -10.65 2.15 3.26
N PHE A 283 -11.29 3.32 3.34
CA PHE A 283 -10.74 4.53 3.91
C PHE A 283 -11.18 4.79 5.36
N HIS A 284 -12.03 3.91 5.91
CA HIS A 284 -12.64 4.06 7.24
C HIS A 284 -13.27 5.45 7.47
N ILE A 285 -14.03 5.90 6.48
CA ILE A 285 -14.88 7.09 6.57
C ILE A 285 -16.34 6.67 6.63
N ARG A 286 -17.23 7.63 6.92
CA ARG A 286 -18.67 7.35 6.90
C ARG A 286 -19.15 7.24 5.43
N ASP A 287 -20.21 6.47 5.20
CA ASP A 287 -20.80 6.32 3.86
C ASP A 287 -21.21 7.67 3.25
N ASP A 288 -21.76 8.59 4.05
CA ASP A 288 -22.18 9.92 3.60
C ASP A 288 -20.99 10.80 3.17
N ASP A 289 -19.84 10.67 3.86
CA ASP A 289 -18.59 11.33 3.46
C ASP A 289 -18.02 10.71 2.18
N ALA A 290 -18.00 9.38 2.08
CA ALA A 290 -17.56 8.69 0.87
C ALA A 290 -18.41 9.08 -0.35
N GLU A 291 -19.73 9.09 -0.21
CA GLU A 291 -20.65 9.50 -1.27
C GLU A 291 -20.45 10.97 -1.68
N ALA A 292 -20.32 11.89 -0.70
CA ALA A 292 -20.06 13.30 -0.99
C ALA A 292 -18.75 13.52 -1.75
N ARG A 293 -17.68 12.80 -1.37
CA ARG A 293 -16.39 12.87 -2.06
C ARG A 293 -16.46 12.31 -3.47
N LEU A 294 -17.10 11.15 -3.66
CA LEU A 294 -17.30 10.54 -4.97
C LEU A 294 -18.11 11.45 -5.90
N ALA A 295 -19.20 12.04 -5.41
CA ALA A 295 -20.01 12.99 -6.16
C ALA A 295 -19.21 14.26 -6.54
N ALA A 296 -18.34 14.74 -5.65
CA ALA A 296 -17.48 15.89 -5.95
C ALA A 296 -16.39 15.57 -6.99
N LEU A 297 -15.77 14.37 -6.92
CA LEU A 297 -14.82 13.89 -7.93
C LEU A 297 -15.49 13.64 -9.29
N GLU A 298 -16.72 13.13 -9.29
CA GLU A 298 -17.57 13.02 -10.48
C GLU A 298 -17.85 14.41 -11.10
N LYS A 299 -18.25 15.39 -10.29
CA LYS A 299 -18.48 16.77 -10.74
C LYS A 299 -17.21 17.40 -11.34
N ALA A 300 -16.03 17.00 -10.85
CA ALA A 300 -14.74 17.37 -11.39
C ALA A 300 -14.35 16.57 -12.67
N GLN A 301 -15.24 15.71 -13.18
CA GLN A 301 -15.06 14.86 -14.36
C GLN A 301 -13.93 13.83 -14.23
N LEU A 302 -13.56 13.48 -12.99
CA LEU A 302 -12.52 12.49 -12.70
C LEU A 302 -13.10 11.09 -12.50
N LEU A 303 -14.39 10.99 -12.20
CA LEU A 303 -15.14 9.76 -12.11
C LEU A 303 -16.31 9.78 -13.10
N ARG A 304 -16.72 8.59 -13.53
CA ARG A 304 -18.00 8.36 -14.22
C ARG A 304 -18.96 7.73 -13.23
N LYS A 305 -20.14 8.31 -13.08
CA LYS A 305 -21.24 7.71 -12.32
C LYS A 305 -22.13 6.88 -13.23
N SER A 306 -22.62 5.77 -12.70
CA SER A 306 -23.68 4.94 -13.28
C SER A 306 -24.69 4.63 -12.19
N GLU A 307 -25.97 4.53 -12.55
CA GLU A 307 -27.04 4.19 -11.61
C GLU A 307 -27.65 2.84 -11.99
N PHE A 308 -27.78 1.96 -11.00
CA PHE A 308 -28.38 0.63 -11.15
C PHE A 308 -29.25 0.35 -9.93
N ALA A 309 -30.50 -0.06 -10.16
CA ALA A 309 -31.47 -0.36 -9.10
C ALA A 309 -31.49 0.70 -7.98
N ASP A 310 -31.63 1.97 -8.37
CA ASP A 310 -31.67 3.15 -7.49
C ASP A 310 -30.40 3.39 -6.64
N SER A 311 -29.30 2.71 -6.98
CA SER A 311 -28.00 2.85 -6.32
C SER A 311 -26.96 3.45 -7.25
N ALA A 312 -26.15 4.35 -6.71
CA ALA A 312 -25.06 5.00 -7.44
C ALA A 312 -23.78 4.17 -7.37
N PHE A 313 -23.09 4.10 -8.50
CA PHE A 313 -21.80 3.47 -8.66
C PHE A 313 -20.84 4.39 -9.40
N TRP A 314 -19.56 4.35 -9.04
CA TRP A 314 -18.54 5.19 -9.64
C TRP A 314 -17.40 4.36 -10.22
N MET A 315 -16.75 4.88 -11.25
CA MET A 315 -15.56 4.30 -11.84
C MET A 315 -14.61 5.43 -12.25
N ALA A 316 -13.30 5.22 -12.13
CA ALA A 316 -12.32 6.21 -12.58
C ALA A 316 -12.53 6.56 -14.07
N ALA A 317 -12.58 7.86 -14.36
CA ALA A 317 -12.56 8.36 -15.73
C ALA A 317 -11.13 8.31 -16.30
N GLU A 318 -10.99 8.55 -17.60
CA GLU A 318 -9.67 8.75 -18.17
C GLU A 318 -9.19 10.17 -17.81
N ILE A 319 -8.22 10.27 -16.90
CA ILE A 319 -7.72 11.55 -16.41
C ILE A 319 -6.58 12.03 -17.30
N ARG A 320 -6.79 13.14 -18.02
CA ARG A 320 -5.79 13.77 -18.90
C ARG A 320 -5.14 15.03 -18.30
N LEU A 321 -5.40 15.29 -17.03
CA LEU A 321 -4.84 16.45 -16.34
C LEU A 321 -3.37 16.21 -16.03
N GLU A 322 -2.52 17.21 -16.27
CA GLU A 322 -1.12 17.16 -15.82
C GLU A 322 -0.96 17.51 -14.34
N LYS A 323 -1.91 18.28 -13.77
CA LYS A 323 -1.99 18.64 -12.34
C LYS A 323 -3.45 18.68 -11.89
N LEU A 324 -3.71 18.40 -10.62
CA LEU A 324 -5.05 18.47 -10.04
C LEU A 324 -5.29 19.84 -9.37
N PRO A 325 -6.48 20.45 -9.46
CA PRO A 325 -6.81 21.60 -8.63
C PRO A 325 -6.68 21.25 -7.13
N LEU A 326 -6.19 22.17 -6.30
CA LEU A 326 -6.01 21.92 -4.85
C LEU A 326 -7.31 21.47 -4.16
N GLU A 327 -8.47 22.02 -4.56
CA GLU A 327 -9.77 21.60 -4.03
C GLU A 327 -10.04 20.11 -4.32
N VAL A 328 -9.70 19.64 -5.52
CA VAL A 328 -9.83 18.23 -5.90
C VAL A 328 -8.89 17.34 -5.07
N VAL A 329 -7.65 17.80 -4.82
CA VAL A 329 -6.71 17.08 -3.94
C VAL A 329 -7.31 16.93 -2.54
N ARG A 330 -7.91 17.99 -1.98
CA ARG A 330 -8.59 17.93 -0.66
C ARG A 330 -9.77 16.96 -0.63
N ILE A 331 -10.55 16.91 -1.70
CA ILE A 331 -11.69 16.00 -1.82
C ILE A 331 -11.21 14.54 -1.88
N SER A 332 -10.18 14.27 -2.68
CA SER A 332 -9.62 12.93 -2.87
C SER A 332 -8.92 12.42 -1.61
N HIS A 333 -8.18 13.31 -0.93
CA HIS A 333 -7.36 12.93 0.19
C HIS A 333 -8.21 12.76 1.46
N VAL A 334 -8.15 11.56 2.02
CA VAL A 334 -8.70 11.21 3.32
C VAL A 334 -7.55 11.26 4.31
N PRO A 335 -7.51 12.26 5.21
CA PRO A 335 -6.52 12.27 6.26
C PRO A 335 -6.68 10.99 7.09
N PRO A 336 -5.59 10.35 7.54
CA PRO A 336 -5.69 9.25 8.49
C PRO A 336 -6.58 9.73 9.63
N GLU A 337 -7.59 8.93 10.02
CA GLU A 337 -8.41 9.24 11.18
C GLU A 337 -7.49 9.76 12.27
N ALA A 338 -7.76 10.97 12.73
CA ALA A 338 -7.11 11.47 13.90
C ALA A 338 -7.61 10.63 15.10
N ARG A 339 -7.02 9.44 15.29
CA ARG A 339 -6.53 9.03 16.61
C ARG A 339 -5.39 9.96 17.04
N VAL A 340 -5.56 11.25 16.84
CA VAL A 340 -4.81 12.29 17.51
C VAL A 340 -5.65 12.54 18.76
N GLU A 341 -5.54 11.65 19.73
CA GLU A 341 -5.46 12.15 21.10
C GLU A 341 -4.34 13.19 21.05
N SER A 342 -4.69 14.47 20.99
CA SER A 342 -3.81 15.65 20.98
C SER A 342 -2.32 15.31 21.14
N VAL A 343 -1.67 14.85 20.07
CA VAL A 343 -0.25 14.52 20.13
C VAL A 343 0.44 15.86 19.94
N THR A 344 0.87 16.48 21.04
CA THR A 344 1.55 17.77 21.03
C THR A 344 2.97 17.68 20.43
N ASP A 345 3.53 16.47 20.27
CA ASP A 345 4.83 16.23 19.65
C ASP A 345 4.82 15.01 18.70
N LEU A 346 4.84 15.25 17.39
CA LEU A 346 4.85 14.22 16.35
C LEU A 346 6.23 13.59 16.12
N THR A 347 7.28 14.13 16.73
CA THR A 347 8.67 13.73 16.49
C THR A 347 8.91 12.23 16.72
N PRO A 348 8.41 11.59 17.81
CA PRO A 348 8.63 10.16 18.03
C PRO A 348 7.97 9.28 16.98
N ILE A 349 6.79 9.67 16.50
CA ILE A 349 6.00 8.92 15.51
C ILE A 349 6.70 8.97 14.16
N VAL A 350 7.05 10.17 13.71
CA VAL A 350 7.77 10.39 12.44
C VAL A 350 9.12 9.69 12.46
N THR A 351 9.90 9.84 13.53
CA THR A 351 11.21 9.18 13.67
C THR A 351 11.08 7.67 13.55
N LYS A 352 10.06 7.07 14.17
CA LYS A 352 9.84 5.63 14.10
C LYS A 352 9.41 5.17 12.71
N ALA A 353 8.55 5.93 12.03
CA ALA A 353 8.13 5.65 10.66
C ALA A 353 9.32 5.65 9.69
N VAL A 354 10.15 6.70 9.76
CA VAL A 354 11.41 6.82 8.98
C VAL A 354 12.33 5.62 9.26
N GLN A 355 12.60 5.30 10.52
CA GLN A 355 13.43 4.13 10.87
C GLN A 355 12.90 2.82 10.29
N ASN A 356 11.60 2.59 10.35
CA ASN A 356 10.99 1.36 9.86
C ASN A 356 11.10 1.25 8.33
N LEU A 357 10.83 2.34 7.61
CA LEU A 357 10.94 2.40 6.16
C LEU A 357 12.38 2.15 5.69
N TYR A 358 13.35 2.91 6.22
CA TYR A 358 14.74 2.76 5.80
C TYR A 358 15.38 1.46 6.32
N SER A 359 14.87 0.88 7.41
CA SER A 359 15.25 -0.50 7.79
C SER A 359 14.81 -1.52 6.74
N GLN A 360 13.64 -1.33 6.11
CA GLN A 360 13.22 -2.17 4.98
C GLN A 360 14.12 -1.92 3.76
N VAL A 361 14.39 -0.66 3.39
CA VAL A 361 15.27 -0.34 2.24
C VAL A 361 16.66 -0.95 2.39
N ALA A 362 17.20 -1.01 3.62
CA ALA A 362 18.48 -1.65 3.88
C ALA A 362 18.43 -3.18 3.67
N ARG A 363 17.36 -3.84 4.12
CA ARG A 363 17.21 -5.31 4.18
C ARG A 363 16.63 -5.91 2.90
N GLU A 364 15.76 -5.18 2.22
CA GLU A 364 14.96 -5.62 1.07
C GLU A 364 15.10 -4.62 -0.11
N PRO A 365 16.32 -4.27 -0.56
CA PRO A 365 16.53 -3.25 -1.59
C PRO A 365 15.95 -3.58 -2.98
N ARG A 366 15.49 -4.82 -3.18
CA ARG A 366 14.84 -5.26 -4.42
C ARG A 366 13.31 -5.19 -4.35
N LYS A 367 12.75 -4.85 -3.19
CA LYS A 367 11.33 -4.64 -3.02
C LYS A 367 10.89 -3.40 -3.77
N GLU A 368 9.63 -3.36 -4.16
CA GLU A 368 9.04 -2.17 -4.77
C GLU A 368 8.73 -1.09 -3.71
N TYR A 369 9.26 0.10 -3.96
CA TYR A 369 9.01 1.32 -3.17
C TYR A 369 8.32 2.38 -4.04
N HIS A 370 7.68 3.35 -3.41
CA HIS A 370 6.97 4.44 -4.10
C HIS A 370 7.92 5.56 -4.61
N PHE A 371 9.20 5.52 -4.22
CA PHE A 371 10.26 6.40 -4.74
C PHE A 371 11.30 5.63 -5.57
N PRO A 372 12.03 6.32 -6.47
CA PRO A 372 13.21 5.77 -7.12
C PRO A 372 14.24 5.26 -6.11
N LEU A 373 14.70 4.03 -6.28
CA LEU A 373 15.73 3.41 -5.44
C LEU A 373 16.88 2.89 -6.31
N GLY A 374 18.08 2.83 -5.74
CA GLY A 374 19.15 2.01 -6.28
C GLY A 374 20.00 2.72 -7.35
N LEU A 375 20.64 1.91 -8.20
CA LEU A 375 21.47 2.41 -9.31
C LEU A 375 20.70 3.27 -10.30
N GLU A 376 19.44 2.92 -10.61
CA GLU A 376 18.61 3.71 -11.51
C GLU A 376 18.28 5.09 -10.92
N ALA A 377 18.06 5.18 -9.61
CA ALA A 377 17.87 6.45 -8.92
C ALA A 377 19.12 7.32 -8.98
N LEU A 378 20.32 6.75 -8.73
CA LEU A 378 21.59 7.46 -8.85
C LEU A 378 21.82 8.05 -10.25
N ARG A 379 21.54 7.26 -11.29
CA ARG A 379 21.59 7.70 -12.69
C ARG A 379 20.62 8.84 -12.96
N PHE A 380 19.40 8.68 -12.49
CA PHE A 380 18.33 9.67 -12.67
C PHE A 380 18.68 11.01 -12.04
N VAL A 381 19.19 11.03 -10.81
CA VAL A 381 19.55 12.28 -10.11
C VAL A 381 20.86 12.91 -10.64
N GLY A 382 21.72 12.11 -11.27
CA GLY A 382 22.82 12.55 -12.11
C GLY A 382 24.23 12.24 -11.59
N TYR A 383 24.43 11.13 -10.88
CA TYR A 383 25.77 10.70 -10.48
C TYR A 383 26.57 10.20 -11.71
N PRO A 384 27.87 10.54 -11.83
CA PRO A 384 28.72 10.04 -12.92
C PRO A 384 28.98 8.53 -12.86
N GLU A 385 28.80 7.81 -13.98
CA GLU A 385 28.99 6.34 -14.06
C GLU A 385 30.38 5.89 -13.61
N ASP A 386 31.43 6.60 -14.01
CA ASP A 386 32.82 6.24 -13.69
C ASP A 386 33.09 6.25 -12.17
N ASP A 387 32.42 7.14 -11.44
CA ASP A 387 32.50 7.17 -9.99
C ASP A 387 31.65 6.05 -9.37
N LEU A 388 30.44 5.81 -9.89
CA LEU A 388 29.53 4.75 -9.41
C LEU A 388 30.17 3.36 -9.55
N ALA A 389 30.90 3.11 -10.63
CA ALA A 389 31.60 1.85 -10.87
C ALA A 389 32.68 1.52 -9.81
N ARG A 390 33.11 2.52 -9.04
CA ARG A 390 34.11 2.36 -7.96
C ARG A 390 33.48 2.05 -6.61
N LEU A 391 32.16 2.11 -6.52
CA LEU A 391 31.41 1.88 -5.28
C LEU A 391 30.87 0.45 -5.23
N PRO A 392 30.71 -0.14 -4.04
CA PRO A 392 30.14 -1.47 -3.91
C PRO A 392 28.65 -1.46 -4.27
N GLU A 393 28.21 -2.45 -5.05
CA GLU A 393 26.80 -2.62 -5.46
C GLU A 393 25.83 -2.57 -4.26
N THR A 394 26.24 -3.15 -3.12
CA THR A 394 25.49 -3.15 -1.87
C THR A 394 25.32 -1.77 -1.23
N ALA A 395 26.15 -0.77 -1.57
CA ALA A 395 25.86 0.62 -1.22
C ALA A 395 24.80 1.18 -2.17
N LEU A 396 25.00 0.97 -3.48
CA LEU A 396 24.18 1.53 -4.55
C LEU A 396 22.73 1.05 -4.49
N GLU A 397 22.48 -0.24 -4.24
CA GLU A 397 21.14 -0.85 -4.25
C GLU A 397 20.17 -0.26 -3.21
N SER A 398 20.69 0.31 -2.12
CA SER A 398 19.87 0.94 -1.05
C SER A 398 19.89 2.47 -1.10
N PHE A 399 20.42 3.07 -2.18
CA PHE A 399 20.39 4.52 -2.34
C PHE A 399 18.95 5.02 -2.51
N ALA A 400 18.55 5.96 -1.67
CA ALA A 400 17.23 6.60 -1.67
C ALA A 400 17.32 8.14 -1.66
N GLY A 401 18.43 8.70 -2.18
CA GLY A 401 18.62 10.14 -2.26
C GLY A 401 17.73 10.78 -3.34
N VAL A 402 17.48 12.08 -3.19
CA VAL A 402 16.55 12.84 -4.03
C VAL A 402 17.26 13.71 -5.07
N GLY A 403 18.57 13.92 -4.93
CA GLY A 403 19.37 14.70 -5.87
C GLY A 403 20.84 14.29 -5.90
N TYR A 404 21.65 15.08 -6.60
CA TYR A 404 23.12 14.94 -6.68
C TYR A 404 23.81 16.14 -6.01
N PRO A 405 24.02 16.14 -4.68
CA PRO A 405 24.55 17.29 -3.93
C PRO A 405 25.99 17.67 -4.34
N PHE A 406 26.78 16.72 -4.86
CA PHE A 406 28.16 16.98 -5.28
C PHE A 406 28.27 17.78 -6.59
N ALA A 407 27.15 18.06 -7.29
CA ALA A 407 27.12 18.99 -8.43
C ALA A 407 27.60 20.41 -8.06
N THR A 408 27.58 20.75 -6.77
CA THR A 408 28.05 22.05 -6.25
C THR A 408 29.57 22.18 -6.24
N ALA A 409 30.31 21.06 -6.38
CA ALA A 409 31.76 20.97 -6.25
C ALA A 409 32.31 21.55 -4.92
N SER A 410 31.52 21.44 -3.84
CA SER A 410 31.91 21.96 -2.53
C SER A 410 32.90 21.06 -1.79
N VAL A 411 32.95 19.76 -2.10
CA VAL A 411 33.90 18.80 -1.51
C VAL A 411 35.18 18.74 -2.34
N GLY A 412 36.34 18.89 -1.69
CA GLY A 412 37.65 18.83 -2.33
C GLY A 412 38.69 18.00 -1.57
N PRO A 413 39.89 17.81 -2.14
CA PRO A 413 40.95 16.99 -1.55
C PRO A 413 41.38 17.49 -0.16
N GLY A 414 41.47 16.58 0.81
CA GLY A 414 41.89 16.88 2.17
C GLY A 414 40.79 17.40 3.11
N ASP A 415 39.57 17.63 2.62
CA ASP A 415 38.46 18.07 3.45
C ASP A 415 38.05 17.01 4.49
N THR A 416 37.61 17.47 5.65
CA THR A 416 36.78 16.70 6.58
C THR A 416 35.32 16.92 6.26
N VAL A 417 34.62 15.87 5.82
CA VAL A 417 33.22 15.92 5.39
C VAL A 417 32.32 15.24 6.42
N LEU A 418 31.18 15.86 6.74
CA LEU A 418 30.06 15.23 7.44
C LEU A 418 28.91 14.97 6.46
N ASP A 419 28.46 13.73 6.33
CA ASP A 419 27.26 13.36 5.58
C ASP A 419 26.11 13.01 6.52
N ILE A 420 24.98 13.71 6.41
CA ILE A 420 23.84 13.65 7.33
C ILE A 420 22.73 12.82 6.69
N GLY A 421 22.41 11.70 7.36
CA GLY A 421 21.57 10.63 6.86
C GLY A 421 22.32 9.78 5.83
N SER A 422 23.47 9.24 6.24
CA SER A 422 24.40 8.54 5.35
C SER A 422 23.86 7.25 4.70
N GLY A 423 22.75 6.71 5.20
CA GLY A 423 22.09 5.52 4.66
C GLY A 423 23.03 4.31 4.61
N SER A 424 23.02 3.59 3.49
CA SER A 424 23.93 2.46 3.21
C SER A 424 25.37 2.89 2.90
N GLY A 425 25.68 4.20 2.98
CA GLY A 425 27.02 4.75 2.80
C GLY A 425 27.35 5.22 1.39
N THR A 426 26.40 5.32 0.46
CA THR A 426 26.68 5.72 -0.93
C THR A 426 27.35 7.09 -1.03
N ASP A 427 26.78 8.11 -0.42
CA ASP A 427 27.31 9.49 -0.47
C ASP A 427 28.59 9.65 0.36
N VAL A 428 28.69 8.94 1.48
CA VAL A 428 29.92 8.84 2.27
C VAL A 428 31.08 8.26 1.45
N LEU A 429 30.85 7.14 0.76
CA LEU A 429 31.88 6.48 -0.03
C LEU A 429 32.21 7.32 -1.27
N TYR A 430 31.22 7.94 -1.91
CA TYR A 430 31.43 8.89 -3.00
C TYR A 430 32.31 10.07 -2.54
N ALA A 431 31.99 10.69 -1.40
CA ALA A 431 32.79 11.77 -0.82
C ALA A 431 34.22 11.31 -0.51
N SER A 432 34.42 10.07 -0.05
CA SER A 432 35.76 9.51 0.22
C SER A 432 36.65 9.52 -1.02
N LEU A 433 36.08 9.23 -2.20
CA LEU A 433 36.79 9.31 -3.48
C LEU A 433 37.22 10.74 -3.82
N LYS A 434 36.43 11.75 -3.43
CA LYS A 434 36.69 13.18 -3.75
C LYS A 434 37.69 13.82 -2.79
N VAL A 435 37.61 13.51 -1.50
CA VAL A 435 38.56 14.05 -0.50
C VAL A 435 39.92 13.35 -0.55
N GLY A 436 39.97 12.14 -1.10
CA GLY A 436 41.19 11.35 -1.22
C GLY A 436 41.76 10.89 0.13
N PRO A 437 42.97 10.29 0.12
CA PRO A 437 43.51 9.59 1.30
C PRO A 437 43.88 10.51 2.48
N ARG A 438 44.01 11.82 2.24
CA ARG A 438 44.32 12.82 3.28
C ARG A 438 43.07 13.44 3.90
N GLY A 439 41.92 13.33 3.26
CA GLY A 439 40.66 13.81 3.81
C GLY A 439 40.03 12.79 4.75
N GLN A 440 38.89 13.15 5.33
CA GLN A 440 38.12 12.30 6.23
C GLN A 440 36.63 12.45 5.91
N VAL A 441 35.86 11.38 6.01
CA VAL A 441 34.40 11.41 5.84
C VAL A 441 33.73 10.76 7.05
N ILE A 442 32.77 11.46 7.60
CA ILE A 442 31.97 11.05 8.76
C ILE A 442 30.53 10.93 8.28
N GLY A 443 29.97 9.73 8.25
CA GLY A 443 28.54 9.54 8.06
C GLY A 443 27.81 9.62 9.40
N LEU A 444 26.64 10.25 9.42
CA LEU A 444 25.71 10.28 10.54
C LEU A 444 24.40 9.64 10.09
N ASP A 445 23.89 8.66 10.82
CA ASP A 445 22.57 8.07 10.56
C ASP A 445 21.89 7.68 11.87
N LEU A 446 20.56 7.56 11.86
CA LEU A 446 19.76 7.18 13.01
C LEU A 446 19.17 5.75 12.90
N THR A 447 19.32 5.10 11.74
CA THR A 447 18.72 3.80 11.42
C THR A 447 19.76 2.69 11.56
N PRO A 448 19.65 1.80 12.58
CA PRO A 448 20.67 0.77 12.83
C PRO A 448 20.97 -0.14 11.64
N ALA A 449 19.95 -0.53 10.86
CA ALA A 449 20.11 -1.38 9.69
C ALA A 449 20.91 -0.71 8.55
N MET A 450 20.76 0.61 8.38
CA MET A 450 21.53 1.39 7.41
C MET A 450 22.99 1.52 7.87
N ILE A 451 23.21 1.83 9.15
CA ILE A 451 24.54 1.93 9.77
C ILE A 451 25.32 0.61 9.63
N GLU A 452 24.67 -0.52 9.93
CA GLU A 452 25.27 -1.85 9.77
C GLU A 452 25.71 -2.09 8.32
N LYS A 453 24.82 -1.80 7.36
CA LYS A 453 25.10 -1.95 5.93
C LYS A 453 26.22 -1.03 5.46
N ALA A 454 26.24 0.23 5.90
CA ALA A 454 27.30 1.19 5.59
C ALA A 454 28.66 0.73 6.12
N ARG A 455 28.73 0.27 7.37
CA ARG A 455 29.97 -0.26 7.97
C ARG A 455 30.47 -1.48 7.20
N ALA A 456 29.59 -2.38 6.78
CA ALA A 456 29.94 -3.52 5.93
C ALA A 456 30.50 -3.09 4.57
N ASN A 457 29.90 -2.08 3.93
CA ASN A 457 30.37 -1.52 2.66
C ASN A 457 31.75 -0.86 2.78
N ILE A 458 31.97 -0.09 3.84
CA ILE A 458 33.26 0.55 4.16
C ILE A 458 34.36 -0.51 4.33
N ALA A 459 34.08 -1.55 5.13
CA ALA A 459 35.01 -2.66 5.35
C ALA A 459 35.32 -3.40 4.05
N ARG A 460 34.31 -3.63 3.21
CA ARG A 460 34.44 -4.35 1.93
C ARG A 460 35.42 -3.69 0.96
N ILE A 461 35.46 -2.36 0.92
CA ILE A 461 36.40 -1.62 0.06
C ILE A 461 37.67 -1.17 0.78
N GLY A 462 37.81 -1.49 2.07
CA GLY A 462 38.98 -1.15 2.88
C GLY A 462 39.18 0.35 3.12
N ALA A 463 38.12 1.16 3.05
CA ALA A 463 38.23 2.61 3.22
C ALA A 463 38.64 2.97 4.66
N GLN A 464 39.83 3.58 4.80
CA GLN A 464 40.42 3.94 6.09
C GLN A 464 40.05 5.35 6.56
N ASN A 465 39.58 6.20 5.64
CA ASN A 465 39.25 7.61 5.87
C ASN A 465 37.75 7.82 6.09
N VAL A 466 37.00 6.77 6.43
CA VAL A 466 35.54 6.80 6.57
C VAL A 466 35.11 6.19 7.90
N ARG A 467 34.20 6.86 8.61
CA ARG A 467 33.53 6.30 9.80
C ARG A 467 32.05 6.67 9.86
N ILE A 468 31.24 5.82 10.48
CA ILE A 468 29.80 6.03 10.66
C ILE A 468 29.45 6.19 12.15
N LEU A 469 28.79 7.29 12.47
CA LEU A 469 28.24 7.63 13.77
C LEU A 469 26.72 7.37 13.78
N GLU A 470 26.25 6.83 14.89
CA GLU A 470 24.81 6.78 15.19
C GLU A 470 24.41 8.09 15.87
N GLY A 471 23.40 8.78 15.34
CA GLY A 471 22.92 10.02 15.94
C GLY A 471 21.84 10.74 15.13
N ASN A 472 21.37 11.86 15.67
CA ASN A 472 20.28 12.66 15.09
C ASN A 472 20.84 13.98 14.54
N ALA A 473 20.31 14.44 13.40
CA ALA A 473 20.67 15.72 12.79
C ALA A 473 20.41 16.93 13.72
N THR A 474 19.46 16.83 14.67
CA THR A 474 19.17 17.87 15.66
C THR A 474 20.11 17.85 16.88
N LYS A 475 21.02 16.88 16.95
CA LYS A 475 22.04 16.76 18.00
C LYS A 475 23.24 15.95 17.50
N ILE A 476 24.08 16.61 16.71
CA ILE A 476 25.22 15.98 16.02
C ILE A 476 26.34 15.73 17.04
N PRO A 477 26.80 14.47 17.22
CA PRO A 477 27.80 14.11 18.22
C PRO A 477 29.23 14.44 17.76
N LEU A 478 29.44 15.68 17.30
CA LEU A 478 30.72 16.23 16.89
C LEU A 478 31.01 17.55 17.60
N PRO A 479 32.28 17.88 17.86
CA PRO A 479 32.67 19.18 18.38
C PRO A 479 32.29 20.32 17.42
N ASP A 480 32.19 21.53 17.96
CA ASP A 480 32.06 22.77 17.20
C ASP A 480 33.24 22.92 16.23
N ALA A 481 32.98 23.52 15.06
CA ALA A 481 34.00 23.84 14.07
C ALA A 481 34.97 22.68 13.75
N SER A 482 34.44 21.46 13.61
CA SER A 482 35.21 20.24 13.41
C SER A 482 35.26 19.77 11.95
N VAL A 483 34.34 20.23 11.10
CA VAL A 483 34.24 19.77 9.69
C VAL A 483 34.33 20.92 8.68
N ASP A 484 34.89 20.64 7.51
CA ASP A 484 35.09 21.60 6.42
C ASP A 484 33.86 21.70 5.51
N VAL A 485 33.16 20.57 5.33
CA VAL A 485 31.96 20.47 4.49
C VAL A 485 30.90 19.62 5.17
N ALA A 486 29.65 20.06 5.12
CA ALA A 486 28.48 19.27 5.48
C ALA A 486 27.68 18.94 4.21
N THR A 487 27.29 17.67 4.07
CA THR A 487 26.47 17.15 2.98
C THR A 487 25.24 16.42 3.51
N SER A 488 24.15 16.42 2.73
CA SER A 488 22.93 15.68 3.03
C SER A 488 22.12 15.45 1.75
N ASN A 489 21.34 14.37 1.69
CA ASN A 489 20.57 14.00 0.50
C ASN A 489 19.21 13.39 0.89
N GLY A 490 18.13 14.18 0.83
CA GLY A 490 16.75 13.73 1.09
C GLY A 490 16.46 13.38 2.55
N VAL A 491 17.13 14.06 3.49
CA VAL A 491 17.04 13.76 4.93
C VAL A 491 16.42 14.91 5.72
N LEU A 492 16.74 16.16 5.39
CA LEU A 492 16.32 17.31 6.20
C LEU A 492 14.84 17.66 6.02
N ASN A 493 14.22 17.32 4.88
CA ASN A 493 12.76 17.29 4.73
C ASN A 493 12.09 16.34 5.73
N LEU A 494 12.73 15.23 6.08
CA LEU A 494 12.18 14.26 7.05
C LEU A 494 12.31 14.73 8.50
N VAL A 495 13.18 15.71 8.80
CA VAL A 495 13.39 16.22 10.15
C VAL A 495 12.22 17.13 10.55
N PRO A 496 11.53 16.87 11.69
CA PRO A 496 10.48 17.76 12.19
C PRO A 496 11.01 19.14 12.61
N ASP A 497 12.05 19.18 13.45
CA ASP A 497 12.72 20.42 13.88
C ASP A 497 13.89 20.78 12.95
N LYS A 498 13.54 21.22 11.72
CA LYS A 498 14.51 21.70 10.72
C LYS A 498 15.40 22.83 11.24
N PRO A 499 14.88 23.85 11.97
CA PRO A 499 15.72 24.89 12.57
C PRO A 499 16.81 24.33 13.50
N ALA A 500 16.50 23.36 14.36
CA ALA A 500 17.51 22.74 15.22
C ALA A 500 18.57 21.99 14.42
N ALA A 501 18.18 21.26 13.37
CA ALA A 501 19.12 20.58 12.50
C ALA A 501 20.08 21.57 11.82
N PHE A 502 19.57 22.65 11.21
CA PHE A 502 20.45 23.63 10.56
C PHE A 502 21.37 24.37 11.53
N ARG A 503 20.93 24.64 12.78
CA ARG A 503 21.81 25.17 13.84
C ARG A 503 22.94 24.21 14.19
N GLU A 504 22.66 22.92 14.31
CA GLU A 504 23.69 21.91 14.58
C GLU A 504 24.69 21.77 13.42
N ILE A 505 24.20 21.79 12.17
CA ILE A 505 25.05 21.77 10.98
C ILE A 505 25.96 23.00 10.97
N PHE A 506 25.41 24.18 11.26
CA PHE A 506 26.18 25.41 11.36
C PHE A 506 27.22 25.35 12.49
N ARG A 507 26.88 24.78 13.65
CA ARG A 507 27.79 24.63 14.80
C ARG A 507 29.02 23.80 14.46
N VAL A 508 28.83 22.63 13.85
CA VAL A 508 29.93 21.70 13.55
C VAL A 508 30.81 22.17 12.38
N LEU A 509 30.31 23.02 11.49
CA LEU A 509 31.11 23.60 10.40
C LEU A 509 32.16 24.59 10.93
N LYS A 510 33.38 24.49 10.40
CA LYS A 510 34.45 25.49 10.61
C LYS A 510 34.05 26.86 10.05
N PRO A 511 34.63 27.97 10.54
CA PRO A 511 34.58 29.24 9.83
C PRO A 511 35.04 29.07 8.38
N GLY A 512 34.27 29.58 7.42
CA GLY A 512 34.51 29.38 6.00
C GLY A 512 34.02 28.03 5.45
N GLY A 513 33.49 27.16 6.31
CA GLY A 513 32.97 25.85 5.95
C GLY A 513 31.77 25.91 4.99
N ARG A 514 31.57 24.84 4.23
CA ARG A 514 30.60 24.77 3.13
C ARG A 514 29.45 23.82 3.46
N LEU A 515 28.25 24.18 3.03
CA LEU A 515 27.08 23.31 3.00
C LEU A 515 26.78 22.97 1.55
N GLN A 516 26.58 21.71 1.25
CA GLN A 516 25.93 21.25 0.02
C GLN A 516 24.83 20.27 0.39
N LEU A 517 23.65 20.33 -0.22
CA LEU A 517 22.63 19.32 0.04
C LEU A 517 21.67 19.20 -1.13
N ALA A 518 20.96 18.07 -1.17
CA ALA A 518 19.80 17.88 -2.01
C ALA A 518 18.58 17.58 -1.14
N ASP A 519 17.45 18.21 -1.41
CA ASP A 519 16.23 17.97 -0.64
C ASP A 519 14.96 18.18 -1.48
N ILE A 520 13.81 17.72 -0.99
CA ILE A 520 12.49 18.00 -1.57
C ILE A 520 11.89 19.25 -0.93
N VAL A 521 11.47 20.20 -1.76
CA VAL A 521 10.69 21.37 -1.36
C VAL A 521 9.39 21.43 -2.13
N VAL A 522 8.43 22.18 -1.60
CA VAL A 522 7.13 22.46 -2.23
C VAL A 522 6.92 23.97 -2.35
N GLN A 523 5.98 24.39 -3.19
CA GLN A 523 5.53 25.79 -3.28
C GLN A 523 4.26 26.04 -2.46
N GLU A 524 3.49 24.99 -2.20
CA GLU A 524 2.23 25.04 -1.46
C GLU A 524 2.29 24.07 -0.26
N ASP A 525 1.66 24.44 0.86
CA ASP A 525 1.65 23.62 2.08
C ASP A 525 0.87 22.31 1.89
N VAL A 526 1.60 21.18 1.81
CA VAL A 526 1.02 19.84 1.70
C VAL A 526 0.24 19.48 2.97
N GLY A 527 0.73 19.84 4.15
CA GLY A 527 0.10 19.51 5.43
C GLY A 527 -1.25 20.22 5.60
N ALA A 528 -1.37 21.45 5.12
CA ALA A 528 -2.64 22.18 5.12
C ALA A 528 -3.71 21.58 4.18
N VAL A 529 -3.31 20.75 3.21
CA VAL A 529 -4.18 20.20 2.16
C VAL A 529 -4.49 18.72 2.37
N CYS A 530 -3.47 17.93 2.72
CA CYS A 530 -3.56 16.49 2.89
C CYS A 530 -3.56 16.05 4.36
N GLY A 531 -3.35 16.98 5.31
CA GLY A 531 -3.17 16.66 6.72
C GLY A 531 -1.81 16.05 7.04
N LEU A 532 -1.55 15.86 8.34
CA LEU A 532 -0.30 15.28 8.83
C LEU A 532 -0.37 13.75 8.75
N ASN A 533 0.27 13.16 7.74
CA ASN A 533 0.38 11.72 7.58
C ASN A 533 1.84 11.26 7.75
N PRO A 534 2.18 10.50 8.82
CA PRO A 534 3.53 10.00 9.04
C PRO A 534 4.09 9.12 7.91
N GLN A 535 3.23 8.45 7.13
CA GLN A 535 3.65 7.69 5.95
C GLN A 535 4.02 8.63 4.81
N LEU A 536 3.16 9.59 4.45
CA LEU A 536 3.52 10.62 3.46
C LEU A 536 4.77 11.40 3.86
N TRP A 537 4.95 11.61 5.17
CA TRP A 537 6.16 12.23 5.71
C TRP A 537 7.40 11.38 5.45
N ALA A 538 7.35 10.08 5.75
CA ALA A 538 8.44 9.13 5.47
C ALA A 538 8.71 8.98 3.96
N ASP A 539 7.69 9.23 3.13
CA ASP A 539 7.73 9.21 1.68
C ASP A 539 8.27 10.53 1.07
N CYS A 540 8.88 11.39 1.90
CA CYS A 540 9.49 12.69 1.55
C CYS A 540 8.52 13.79 1.08
N ILE A 541 7.20 13.53 1.00
CA ILE A 541 6.19 14.48 0.52
C ILE A 541 5.57 15.27 1.68
N GLY A 542 5.14 14.57 2.74
CA GLY A 542 4.44 15.18 3.88
C GLY A 542 5.32 16.02 4.80
N GLY A 543 6.65 15.83 4.75
CA GLY A 543 7.63 16.62 5.51
C GLY A 543 8.31 17.72 4.70
N ALA A 544 8.04 17.81 3.40
CA ALA A 544 8.63 18.82 2.53
C ALA A 544 8.18 20.22 2.99
N ALA A 545 9.15 21.11 3.17
CA ALA A 545 8.87 22.49 3.56
C ALA A 545 8.59 23.34 2.32
N ILE A 546 7.84 24.43 2.52
CA ILE A 546 7.69 25.47 1.50
C ILE A 546 9.09 26.03 1.20
N GLU A 547 9.46 26.16 -0.09
CA GLU A 547 10.80 26.55 -0.53
C GLU A 547 11.27 27.84 0.17
N SER A 548 10.42 28.86 0.24
CA SER A 548 10.76 30.14 0.88
C SER A 548 11.14 29.98 2.35
N GLU A 549 10.34 29.22 3.12
CA GLU A 549 10.55 28.97 4.55
C GLU A 549 11.77 28.09 4.79
N TYR A 550 12.01 27.11 3.92
CA TYR A 550 13.18 26.25 3.99
C TYR A 550 14.48 27.05 3.79
N LEU A 551 14.51 27.91 2.77
CA LEU A 551 15.65 28.78 2.50
C LEU A 551 15.84 29.83 3.60
N GLU A 552 14.76 30.36 4.18
CA GLU A 552 14.82 31.27 5.32
C GLU A 552 15.40 30.58 6.56
N THR A 553 14.95 29.35 6.87
CA THR A 553 15.48 28.54 7.97
C THR A 553 16.99 28.34 7.85
N ILE A 554 17.51 28.14 6.64
CA ILE A 554 18.95 28.02 6.38
C ILE A 554 19.66 29.36 6.66
N ARG A 555 19.09 30.49 6.23
CA ARG A 555 19.66 31.83 6.49
C ARG A 555 19.67 32.15 7.98
N ASP A 556 18.59 31.84 8.70
CA ASP A 556 18.44 32.08 10.13
C ASP A 556 19.44 31.27 10.97
N ALA A 557 19.87 30.11 10.49
CA ALA A 557 20.97 29.37 11.12
C ALA A 557 22.34 30.04 10.96
N GLY A 558 22.46 31.08 10.12
CA GLY A 558 23.66 31.88 9.92
C GLY A 558 24.39 31.64 8.59
N PHE A 559 23.82 30.85 7.67
CA PHE A 559 24.44 30.60 6.38
C PHE A 559 24.34 31.81 5.43
N SER A 560 25.41 32.02 4.67
CA SER A 560 25.55 33.03 3.62
C SER A 560 25.76 32.36 2.26
N ASP A 561 25.73 33.15 1.18
CA ASP A 561 25.92 32.67 -0.20
C ASP A 561 25.01 31.50 -0.60
N LEU A 562 23.79 31.46 -0.06
CA LEU A 562 22.80 30.42 -0.33
C LEU A 562 22.33 30.49 -1.79
N GLN A 563 22.55 29.40 -2.54
CA GLN A 563 22.21 29.29 -3.95
C GLN A 563 21.59 27.92 -4.26
N ILE A 564 20.49 27.91 -5.01
CA ILE A 564 19.98 26.71 -5.68
C ILE A 564 20.79 26.51 -6.97
N VAL A 565 21.50 25.39 -7.06
CA VAL A 565 22.39 25.05 -8.17
C VAL A 565 21.69 24.18 -9.21
N LYS A 566 20.75 23.32 -8.79
CA LYS A 566 20.01 22.44 -9.69
C LYS A 566 18.58 22.24 -9.16
N ARG A 567 17.64 22.07 -10.09
CA ARG A 567 16.27 21.60 -9.84
C ARG A 567 16.03 20.31 -10.60
N LEU A 568 15.22 19.43 -10.04
CA LEU A 568 14.84 18.15 -10.65
C LEU A 568 13.38 17.84 -10.29
N ASP A 569 12.57 17.55 -11.31
CA ASP A 569 11.26 16.92 -11.11
C ASP A 569 11.46 15.46 -10.68
N TYR A 570 11.72 15.27 -9.39
CA TYR A 570 11.98 13.97 -8.77
C TYR A 570 10.78 13.02 -8.92
N PHE A 571 9.57 13.56 -8.83
CA PHE A 571 8.33 12.79 -8.85
C PHE A 571 7.91 12.35 -10.25
N SER A 572 8.51 12.88 -11.32
CA SER A 572 8.32 12.39 -12.70
C SER A 572 8.55 10.88 -12.88
N LYS A 573 9.35 10.26 -11.99
CA LYS A 573 9.63 8.82 -11.97
C LYS A 573 8.71 8.01 -11.05
N SER A 574 7.74 8.62 -10.40
CA SER A 574 6.71 7.89 -9.66
C SER A 574 5.97 6.91 -10.57
N ARG A 575 5.49 5.80 -10.02
CA ARG A 575 4.64 4.85 -10.74
C ARG A 575 3.17 5.26 -10.72
N SER A 576 2.79 6.08 -9.74
CA SER A 576 1.43 6.60 -9.59
C SER A 576 1.28 7.90 -10.38
N GLU A 577 0.43 7.86 -11.41
CA GLU A 577 0.05 9.06 -12.16
C GLU A 577 -0.68 10.07 -11.27
N SER A 578 -1.42 9.60 -10.26
CA SER A 578 -2.03 10.47 -9.25
C SER A 578 -0.96 11.22 -8.46
N THR A 579 0.04 10.50 -7.94
CA THR A 579 1.19 11.11 -7.24
C THR A 579 1.89 12.16 -8.12
N LYS A 580 2.13 11.88 -9.41
CA LYS A 580 2.73 12.86 -10.34
C LYS A 580 1.89 14.13 -10.47
N ARG A 581 0.56 13.99 -10.59
CA ARG A 581 -0.33 15.16 -10.70
C ARG A 581 -0.35 15.98 -9.42
N ILE A 582 -0.46 15.31 -8.27
CA ILE A 582 -0.55 15.95 -6.95
C ILE A 582 0.76 16.69 -6.63
N THR A 583 1.90 16.06 -6.85
CA THR A 583 3.21 16.68 -6.63
C THR A 583 3.43 17.90 -7.53
N LYS A 584 2.98 17.86 -8.79
CA LYS A 584 2.94 19.04 -9.66
C LYS A 584 2.01 20.13 -9.15
N THR A 585 0.87 19.79 -8.55
CA THR A 585 -0.04 20.77 -7.92
C THR A 585 0.64 21.53 -6.80
N PHE A 586 1.41 20.83 -5.97
CA PHE A 586 2.16 21.45 -4.87
C PHE A 586 3.48 22.12 -5.31
N GLY A 587 3.85 22.03 -6.60
CA GLY A 587 5.15 22.48 -7.07
C GLY A 587 6.32 21.75 -6.40
N ALA A 588 6.14 20.45 -6.13
CA ALA A 588 7.13 19.64 -5.43
C ALA A 588 8.32 19.34 -6.35
N GLU A 589 9.52 19.73 -5.94
CA GLU A 589 10.75 19.51 -6.70
C GLU A 589 11.89 19.12 -5.77
N SER A 590 12.88 18.39 -6.30
CA SER A 590 14.18 18.30 -5.65
C SER A 590 15.03 19.52 -6.01
N ILE A 591 15.59 20.16 -4.99
CA ILE A 591 16.58 21.23 -5.15
C ILE A 591 17.94 20.74 -4.66
N VAL A 592 19.00 21.12 -5.39
CA VAL A 592 20.38 21.02 -4.93
C VAL A 592 20.85 22.41 -4.57
N ILE A 593 21.31 22.60 -3.33
CA ILE A 593 21.76 23.90 -2.85
C ILE A 593 23.21 23.86 -2.39
N LYS A 594 23.82 25.04 -2.37
CA LYS A 594 25.07 25.30 -1.66
C LYS A 594 24.93 26.54 -0.79
N ALA A 595 25.64 26.57 0.32
CA ALA A 595 25.77 27.73 1.19
C ALA A 595 27.11 27.71 1.93
N ARG A 596 27.44 28.79 2.65
CA ARG A 596 28.70 28.93 3.37
C ARG A 596 28.50 29.52 4.77
N LYS A 597 29.22 29.00 5.74
CA LYS A 597 29.44 29.66 7.03
C LYS A 597 30.51 30.73 6.86
N ALA A 598 30.18 31.99 7.16
CA ALA A 598 31.13 33.08 7.03
C ALA A 598 32.44 32.78 7.80
N SER A 599 33.58 33.21 7.26
CA SER A 599 34.90 32.96 7.86
C SER A 599 35.15 33.74 9.17
N GLY A 600 34.21 34.62 9.57
CA GLY A 600 34.41 35.65 10.56
C GLY A 600 35.30 36.77 10.01
N ALA A 601 34.88 38.03 10.18
CA ALA A 601 35.85 39.12 10.20
C ALA A 601 36.61 39.02 11.53
N ASN A 602 37.92 39.25 11.52
CA ASN A 602 38.70 39.43 12.74
C ASN A 602 37.94 40.39 13.68
N HIS A 603 37.55 39.89 14.85
CA HIS A 603 37.30 40.73 16.01
C HIS A 603 38.55 40.73 16.89
#